data_AF-A0AA93HQU2-F1
#
_entry.id   AF-A0AA93HQU2-F1
#
_cell.length_a   1.000
_cell.length_b   1.000
_cell.length_c   1.000
_cell.angle_alpha   90.00
_cell.angle_beta   90.00
_cell.angle_gamma   90.00
#
_symmetry.space_group_name_H-M   'P 1'
#
loop_
_entity.id
_entity.type
_entity.pdbx_description
1 polymer ?
#
loop_
_entity_poly.entity_id
_entity_poly.type
_entity_poly.pdbx_seq_one_letter_code
_entity_poly.pdbx_strand_id
1 'polypeptide(L)'
;MFHVYILRRADGTYYTGHTDNLETRVAQHQAGSFPGYTHDRRPVELMWSESFPTRIDALDREQQIKDWSRKKKEALFRADWNGVSAAAGSRQCVSAALDAGSNSTEKPQLSPPPVIVLVRPQLGENIGKAARAMLNFGLVEMRLVSPRDGWPNPQAGPAASGADVVLEKARVFETVADAVADCSHVFATTVRKRGVTKPVVTPEEAARAIRSDAGRAAILFGPERSGLETDDVALARTIVTVPINPEFGSLNLAQAVILVAYEWSKGADLASPPETELDPPASQEELEGMIAQLDGMLEAGGYFFPPDRAPATRRTLRTLLTKPGWNSQEVRTLRGVLSTLARPRQR
;
A
#
# COMPACT_ATOMS: atom_id res chain seq x y z
N MET A 1 23.87 -20.90 -4.32
CA MET A 1 22.49 -21.18 -3.88
C MET A 1 22.37 -20.61 -2.48
N PHE A 2 21.27 -19.94 -2.14
CA PHE A 2 21.05 -19.34 -0.82
C PHE A 2 20.08 -20.20 -0.02
N HIS A 3 20.21 -20.23 1.29
CA HIS A 3 19.40 -21.07 2.16
C HIS A 3 18.77 -20.22 3.26
N VAL A 4 17.48 -20.42 3.51
CA VAL A 4 16.81 -19.96 4.73
C VAL A 4 16.71 -21.15 5.67
N TYR A 5 17.01 -20.95 6.95
CA TYR A 5 16.99 -22.02 7.94
C TYR A 5 16.31 -21.60 9.24
N ILE A 6 15.76 -22.59 9.95
CA ILE A 6 15.25 -22.43 11.30
C ILE A 6 16.00 -23.36 12.26
N LEU A 7 16.57 -22.78 13.30
CA LEU A 7 17.29 -23.45 14.37
C LEU A 7 16.44 -23.49 15.64
N ARG A 8 16.37 -24.63 16.32
CA ARG A 8 15.84 -24.75 17.69
C ARG A 8 16.99 -24.62 18.68
N ARG A 9 16.84 -23.72 19.66
CA ARG A 9 17.80 -23.50 20.75
C ARG A 9 17.46 -24.36 21.97
N ALA A 10 18.38 -24.48 22.93
CA ALA A 10 18.19 -25.26 24.16
C ALA A 10 16.98 -24.83 25.00
N ASP A 11 16.60 -23.55 24.94
CA ASP A 11 15.42 -22.97 25.61
C ASP A 11 14.09 -23.25 24.86
N GLY A 12 14.14 -24.02 23.77
CA GLY A 12 12.98 -24.36 22.94
C GLY A 12 12.50 -23.22 22.04
N THR A 13 13.23 -22.11 21.94
CA THR A 13 12.90 -21.01 21.02
C THR A 13 13.52 -21.20 19.64
N TYR A 14 12.92 -20.54 18.63
CA TYR A 14 13.34 -20.67 17.23
C TYR A 14 14.09 -19.44 16.74
N TYR A 15 15.23 -19.66 16.10
CA TYR A 15 16.00 -18.66 15.38
C TYR A 15 15.84 -18.86 13.87
N THR A 16 15.58 -17.80 13.13
CA THR A 16 15.45 -17.83 11.67
C THR A 16 16.55 -16.97 11.05
N GLY A 17 17.19 -17.44 10.00
CA GLY A 17 18.19 -16.66 9.26
C GLY A 17 18.43 -17.20 7.86
N HIS A 18 19.14 -16.44 7.03
CA HIS A 18 19.64 -16.88 5.72
C HIS A 18 21.17 -17.00 5.67
N THR A 19 21.68 -17.78 4.73
CA THR A 19 23.12 -17.92 4.43
C THR A 19 23.32 -18.46 3.01
N ASP A 20 24.52 -18.28 2.46
CA ASP A 20 25.00 -18.91 1.23
C ASP A 20 25.65 -20.28 1.47
N ASN A 21 26.01 -20.62 2.71
CA ASN A 21 26.56 -21.93 3.08
C ASN A 21 25.97 -22.44 4.40
N LEU A 22 24.93 -23.30 4.29
CA LEU A 22 24.16 -23.79 5.43
C LEU A 22 25.00 -24.61 6.41
N GLU A 23 25.79 -25.55 5.91
CA GLU A 23 26.61 -26.45 6.74
C GLU A 23 27.61 -25.68 7.59
N THR A 24 28.36 -24.77 6.96
CA THR A 24 29.33 -23.92 7.64
C THR A 24 28.63 -23.05 8.69
N ARG A 25 27.45 -22.50 8.36
CA ARG A 25 26.72 -21.62 9.27
C ARG A 25 26.13 -22.36 10.47
N VAL A 26 25.63 -23.58 10.30
CA VAL A 26 25.15 -24.42 11.40
C VAL A 26 26.30 -24.82 12.32
N ALA A 27 27.45 -25.21 11.76
CA ALA A 27 28.64 -25.54 12.53
C ALA A 27 29.15 -24.34 13.36
N GLN A 28 29.13 -23.13 12.78
CA GLN A 28 29.49 -21.89 13.49
C GLN A 28 28.57 -21.61 14.70
N HIS A 29 27.26 -21.84 14.56
CA HIS A 29 26.31 -21.67 15.67
C HIS A 29 26.49 -22.74 16.75
N GLN A 30 26.82 -23.98 16.38
CA GLN A 30 27.13 -25.06 17.34
C GLN A 30 28.43 -24.77 18.12
N ALA A 31 29.47 -24.30 17.43
CA ALA A 31 30.75 -23.97 18.03
C ALA A 31 30.73 -22.66 18.84
N GLY A 32 29.74 -21.79 18.62
CA GLY A 32 29.66 -20.46 19.26
C GLY A 32 30.71 -19.49 18.74
N SER A 33 31.16 -19.65 17.49
CA SER A 33 32.35 -18.98 16.93
C SER A 33 32.24 -17.45 16.79
N PHE A 34 31.07 -16.84 17.00
CA PHE A 34 30.86 -15.40 16.92
C PHE A 34 30.12 -14.87 18.16
N PRO A 35 30.57 -13.75 18.79
CA PRO A 35 29.81 -13.09 19.85
C PRO A 35 28.49 -12.57 19.28
N GLY A 36 27.35 -13.07 19.77
CA GLY A 36 26.02 -12.70 19.25
C GLY A 36 24.86 -13.52 19.81
N TYR A 37 23.66 -13.31 19.25
CA TYR A 37 22.35 -13.74 19.78
C TYR A 37 22.15 -15.27 19.98
N THR A 38 23.05 -16.10 19.47
CA THR A 38 23.04 -17.57 19.60
C THR A 38 24.16 -18.12 20.48
N HIS A 39 25.07 -17.28 20.99
CA HIS A 39 26.28 -17.68 21.73
C HIS A 39 25.97 -18.39 23.07
N ASP A 40 24.96 -17.90 23.81
CA ASP A 40 24.68 -18.35 25.18
C ASP A 40 23.60 -19.45 25.28
N ARG A 41 23.08 -19.96 24.15
CA ARG A 41 21.88 -20.84 24.11
C ARG A 41 22.07 -22.11 23.28
N ARG A 42 23.23 -22.74 23.44
CA ARG A 42 23.61 -24.03 22.85
C ARG A 42 23.09 -25.20 23.71
N PRO A 43 22.77 -26.39 23.15
CA PRO A 43 22.92 -26.78 21.73
C PRO A 43 21.86 -26.17 20.81
N VAL A 44 22.19 -26.08 19.52
CA VAL A 44 21.27 -25.66 18.45
C VAL A 44 21.03 -26.81 17.47
N GLU A 45 19.79 -27.03 17.09
CA GLU A 45 19.34 -28.11 16.19
C GLU A 45 18.71 -27.50 14.93
N LEU A 46 19.10 -27.97 13.75
CA LEU A 46 18.49 -27.53 12.49
C LEU A 46 17.13 -28.21 12.32
N MET A 47 16.05 -27.42 12.35
CA MET A 47 14.68 -27.93 12.24
C MET A 47 14.17 -27.92 10.80
N TRP A 48 14.62 -26.97 9.99
CA TRP A 48 14.13 -26.77 8.63
C TRP A 48 15.08 -25.92 7.80
N SER A 49 15.15 -26.19 6.51
CA SER A 49 15.84 -25.35 5.54
C SER A 49 15.17 -25.40 4.17
N GLU A 50 15.19 -24.28 3.45
CA GLU A 50 14.73 -24.15 2.06
C GLU A 50 15.77 -23.41 1.23
N SER A 51 15.99 -23.85 -0.01
CA SER A 51 16.99 -23.29 -0.91
C SER A 51 16.37 -22.38 -1.98
N PHE A 52 17.10 -21.30 -2.30
CA PHE A 52 16.69 -20.26 -3.22
C PHE A 52 17.79 -19.95 -4.24
N PRO A 53 17.42 -19.61 -5.48
CA PRO A 53 18.39 -19.26 -6.53
C PRO A 53 19.06 -17.91 -6.26
N THR A 54 18.35 -16.95 -5.65
CA THR A 54 18.88 -15.61 -5.37
C THR A 54 18.88 -15.29 -3.87
N ARG A 55 19.73 -14.33 -3.47
CA ARG A 55 19.81 -13.86 -2.08
C ARG A 55 18.55 -13.08 -1.67
N ILE A 56 17.94 -12.38 -2.63
CA ILE A 56 16.74 -11.55 -2.42
C ILE A 56 15.57 -12.45 -2.05
N ASP A 57 15.36 -13.54 -2.79
CA ASP A 57 14.28 -14.50 -2.50
C ASP A 57 14.44 -15.14 -1.11
N ALA A 58 15.67 -15.48 -0.73
CA ALA A 58 15.98 -15.99 0.61
C ALA A 58 15.73 -14.94 1.71
N LEU A 59 16.03 -13.67 1.46
CA LEU A 59 15.80 -12.58 2.40
C LEU A 59 14.30 -12.32 2.62
N ASP A 60 13.53 -12.27 1.54
CA ASP A 60 12.07 -12.09 1.59
C ASP A 60 11.41 -13.24 2.34
N ARG A 61 11.86 -14.48 2.08
CA ARG A 61 11.40 -15.66 2.80
C ARG A 61 11.79 -15.65 4.28
N GLU A 62 13.01 -15.23 4.61
CA GLU A 62 13.43 -15.06 6.01
C GLU A 62 12.51 -14.08 6.73
N GLN A 63 12.25 -12.90 6.15
CA GLN A 63 11.40 -11.87 6.74
C GLN A 63 9.98 -12.40 7.01
N GLN A 64 9.40 -13.13 6.04
CA GLN A 64 8.09 -13.77 6.23
C GLN A 64 8.08 -14.73 7.42
N ILE A 65 9.05 -15.64 7.50
CA ILE A 65 9.08 -16.69 8.52
C ILE A 65 9.45 -16.12 9.90
N LYS A 66 10.29 -15.08 9.95
CA LYS A 66 10.80 -14.50 11.20
C LYS A 66 9.67 -14.13 12.16
N ASP A 67 8.60 -13.54 11.63
CA ASP A 67 7.42 -13.08 12.39
C ASP A 67 6.35 -14.17 12.61
N TRP A 68 6.58 -15.40 12.15
CA TRP A 68 5.61 -16.48 12.36
C TRP A 68 5.55 -16.92 13.83
N SER A 69 4.32 -17.19 14.28
CA SER A 69 4.08 -17.79 15.59
C SER A 69 4.78 -19.15 15.70
N ARG A 70 5.11 -19.55 16.93
CA ARG A 70 5.73 -20.85 17.21
C ARG A 70 4.92 -22.01 16.59
N LYS A 71 3.58 -21.98 16.75
CA LYS A 71 2.66 -22.99 16.19
C LYS A 71 2.76 -23.08 14.67
N LYS A 72 2.90 -21.93 13.99
CA LYS A 72 3.01 -21.87 12.52
C LYS A 72 4.36 -22.40 12.03
N LYS A 73 5.46 -22.13 12.74
CA LYS A 73 6.78 -22.72 12.46
C LYS A 73 6.79 -24.24 12.70
N GLU A 74 6.14 -24.71 13.76
CA GLU A 74 6.03 -26.14 14.03
C GLU A 74 5.17 -26.89 13.00
N ALA A 75 4.11 -26.26 12.48
CA ALA A 75 3.33 -26.82 11.38
C ALA A 75 4.14 -26.89 10.07
N LEU A 76 5.01 -25.90 9.81
CA LEU A 76 5.94 -25.93 8.67
C LEU A 76 6.90 -27.12 8.75
N PHE A 77 7.42 -27.45 9.93
CA PHE A 77 8.32 -28.61 10.12
C PHE A 77 7.65 -29.95 9.80
N ARG A 78 6.33 -30.04 10.05
CA ARG A 78 5.55 -31.26 9.81
C ARG A 78 5.03 -31.38 8.38
N ALA A 79 5.36 -30.42 7.50
CA ALA A 79 4.74 -30.26 6.19
C ALA A 79 3.20 -30.20 6.23
N ASP A 80 2.64 -29.78 7.37
CA ASP A 80 1.21 -29.66 7.61
C ASP A 80 0.74 -28.28 7.16
N TRP A 81 0.50 -28.15 5.85
CA TRP A 81 0.06 -26.90 5.23
C TRP A 81 -1.30 -26.42 5.75
N ASN A 82 -2.18 -27.34 6.16
CA ASN A 82 -3.45 -27.01 6.80
C ASN A 82 -3.23 -26.37 8.18
N GLY A 83 -2.31 -26.93 8.97
CA GLY A 83 -1.89 -26.38 10.26
C GLY A 83 -1.18 -25.02 10.14
N VAL A 84 -0.38 -24.80 9.08
CA VAL A 84 0.26 -23.51 8.78
C VAL A 84 -0.80 -22.44 8.48
N SER A 85 -1.84 -22.80 7.73
CA SER A 85 -2.96 -21.91 7.40
C SER A 85 -3.79 -21.58 8.64
N ALA A 86 -4.19 -22.59 9.43
CA ALA A 86 -4.96 -22.39 10.66
C ALA A 86 -4.21 -21.53 11.70
N ALA A 87 -2.89 -21.67 11.81
CA ALA A 87 -2.06 -20.88 12.73
C ALA A 87 -1.81 -19.43 12.24
N ALA A 88 -2.19 -19.08 11.02
CA ALA A 88 -2.11 -17.71 10.51
C ALA A 88 -3.24 -16.80 11.03
N GLY A 89 -4.37 -17.39 11.48
CA GLY A 89 -5.58 -16.67 11.92
C GLY A 89 -5.55 -16.04 13.32
N SER A 90 -4.38 -15.98 13.99
CA SER A 90 -4.27 -15.44 15.36
C SER A 90 -3.58 -14.08 15.40
N ARG A 91 -4.15 -13.10 14.70
CA ARG A 91 -4.19 -11.73 15.23
C ARG A 91 -5.67 -11.40 15.32
N GLN A 92 -6.16 -11.16 16.54
CA GLN A 92 -7.48 -10.56 16.73
C GLN A 92 -7.53 -9.31 15.85
N CYS A 93 -8.29 -9.43 14.76
CA CYS A 93 -8.66 -8.31 13.94
C CYS A 93 -9.54 -7.43 14.83
N VAL A 94 -9.18 -6.15 14.95
CA VAL A 94 -9.97 -5.15 15.64
C VAL A 94 -11.22 -4.93 14.81
N SER A 95 -12.25 -5.74 15.02
CA SER A 95 -13.56 -5.58 14.38
C SER A 95 -14.73 -5.70 15.36
N ALA A 96 -14.48 -5.57 16.67
CA ALA A 96 -15.52 -5.61 17.71
C ALA A 96 -15.74 -4.26 18.40
N ALA A 97 -15.83 -3.17 17.62
CA ALA A 97 -16.20 -1.84 18.13
C ALA A 97 -17.19 -1.11 17.20
N LEU A 98 -18.16 -1.85 16.64
CA LEU A 98 -19.26 -1.25 15.87
C LEU A 98 -20.65 -1.59 16.41
N ASP A 99 -20.77 -2.10 17.63
CA ASP A 99 -22.07 -2.30 18.29
C ASP A 99 -22.02 -1.88 19.77
N ALA A 100 -21.98 -0.57 20.01
CA ALA A 100 -22.47 0.04 21.24
C ALA A 100 -22.72 1.52 20.99
N GLY A 101 -23.94 1.97 21.25
CA GLY A 101 -24.49 3.21 20.71
C GLY A 101 -23.78 4.50 21.15
N SER A 102 -23.73 5.43 20.21
CA SER A 102 -23.75 6.87 20.50
C SER A 102 -24.28 7.59 19.26
N ASN A 103 -25.27 8.46 19.45
CA ASN A 103 -25.85 9.34 18.44
C ASN A 103 -24.75 10.04 17.62
N SER A 104 -24.65 9.73 16.33
CA SER A 104 -23.80 10.47 15.40
C SER A 104 -24.48 10.55 14.04
N THR A 105 -24.71 11.79 13.61
CA THR A 105 -25.04 12.27 12.26
C THR A 105 -24.82 11.24 11.14
N GLU A 106 -25.89 10.96 10.40
CA GLU A 106 -25.93 10.07 9.24
C GLU A 106 -24.73 10.32 8.30
N LYS A 107 -23.79 9.36 8.24
CA LYS A 107 -22.82 9.30 7.14
C LYS A 107 -23.60 9.05 5.84
N PRO A 108 -23.28 9.72 4.72
CA PRO A 108 -23.92 9.43 3.44
C PRO A 108 -23.81 7.93 3.15
N GLN A 109 -24.91 7.28 2.79
CA GLN A 109 -24.88 5.88 2.34
C GLN A 109 -24.01 5.79 1.09
N LEU A 110 -22.74 5.41 1.25
CA LEU A 110 -21.86 5.11 0.12
C LEU A 110 -22.40 3.86 -0.59
N SER A 111 -22.52 3.93 -1.91
CA SER A 111 -22.77 2.76 -2.75
C SER A 111 -21.74 1.66 -2.47
N PRO A 112 -22.13 0.37 -2.54
CA PRO A 112 -21.22 -0.73 -2.21
C PRO A 112 -20.01 -0.74 -3.14
N PRO A 113 -18.85 -1.25 -2.68
CA PRO A 113 -17.67 -1.40 -3.53
C PRO A 113 -17.98 -2.18 -4.82
N PRO A 114 -17.33 -1.84 -5.94
CA PRO A 114 -17.57 -2.52 -7.21
C PRO A 114 -17.09 -3.97 -7.16
N VAL A 115 -17.79 -4.80 -7.91
CA VAL A 115 -17.40 -6.18 -8.21
C VAL A 115 -16.35 -6.17 -9.32
N ILE A 116 -15.23 -6.87 -9.12
CA ILE A 116 -14.21 -7.04 -10.14
C ILE A 116 -14.47 -8.35 -10.89
N VAL A 117 -14.74 -8.25 -12.19
CA VAL A 117 -15.08 -9.39 -13.04
C VAL A 117 -13.94 -9.64 -14.03
N LEU A 118 -13.25 -10.77 -13.89
CA LEU A 118 -12.21 -11.20 -14.82
C LEU A 118 -12.83 -12.13 -15.87
N VAL A 119 -12.90 -11.65 -17.11
CA VAL A 119 -13.51 -12.35 -18.24
C VAL A 119 -12.45 -13.16 -18.96
N ARG A 120 -12.63 -14.48 -18.97
CA ARG A 120 -11.77 -15.47 -19.63
C ARG A 120 -10.26 -15.29 -19.33
N PRO A 121 -9.85 -15.06 -18.06
CA PRO A 121 -8.44 -14.87 -17.72
C PRO A 121 -7.59 -16.08 -18.15
N GLN A 122 -6.39 -15.83 -18.69
CA GLN A 122 -5.58 -16.90 -19.26
C GLN A 122 -4.69 -17.61 -18.25
N LEU A 123 -4.15 -16.87 -17.27
CA LEU A 123 -3.16 -17.41 -16.32
C LEU A 123 -3.64 -17.26 -14.87
N GLY A 124 -3.55 -18.35 -14.10
CA GLY A 124 -3.85 -18.33 -12.66
C GLY A 124 -3.01 -17.29 -11.89
N GLU A 125 -1.76 -17.09 -12.28
CA GLU A 125 -0.91 -16.04 -11.71
C GLU A 125 -1.50 -14.63 -11.85
N ASN A 126 -2.14 -14.32 -12.99
CA ASN A 126 -2.72 -13.00 -13.20
C ASN A 126 -3.99 -12.81 -12.38
N ILE A 127 -4.76 -13.88 -12.12
CA ILE A 127 -5.87 -13.88 -11.17
C ILE A 127 -5.34 -13.55 -9.77
N GLY A 128 -4.26 -14.22 -9.34
CA GLY A 128 -3.60 -13.94 -8.07
C GLY A 128 -3.09 -12.50 -7.96
N LYS A 129 -2.37 -12.01 -8.98
CA LYS A 129 -1.88 -10.62 -9.03
C LYS A 129 -3.04 -9.61 -9.01
N ALA A 130 -4.16 -9.90 -9.68
CA ALA A 130 -5.36 -9.06 -9.64
C ALA A 130 -6.01 -9.07 -8.25
N ALA A 131 -6.11 -10.22 -7.58
CA ALA A 131 -6.62 -10.31 -6.20
C ALA A 131 -5.75 -9.50 -5.21
N ARG A 132 -4.42 -9.58 -5.36
CA ARG A 132 -3.49 -8.73 -4.59
C ARG A 132 -3.75 -7.25 -4.83
N ALA A 133 -3.89 -6.85 -6.09
CA ALA A 133 -4.18 -5.47 -6.47
C ALA A 133 -5.51 -4.99 -5.87
N MET A 134 -6.55 -5.83 -5.89
CA MET A 134 -7.84 -5.52 -5.27
C MET A 134 -7.71 -5.29 -3.77
N LEU A 135 -7.06 -6.20 -3.05
CA LEU A 135 -6.99 -6.13 -1.60
C LEU A 135 -6.14 -4.94 -1.11
N ASN A 136 -5.09 -4.56 -1.85
CA ASN A 136 -4.30 -3.36 -1.57
C ASN A 136 -5.17 -2.08 -1.49
N PHE A 137 -6.30 -2.07 -2.19
CA PHE A 137 -7.22 -0.92 -2.27
C PHE A 137 -8.60 -1.21 -1.68
N GLY A 138 -8.72 -2.22 -0.81
CA GLY A 138 -9.95 -2.51 -0.06
C GLY A 138 -11.07 -3.20 -0.86
N LEU A 139 -10.79 -3.70 -2.07
CA LEU A 139 -11.73 -4.47 -2.87
C LEU A 139 -11.59 -5.97 -2.57
N VAL A 140 -12.73 -6.65 -2.37
CA VAL A 140 -12.73 -8.07 -1.95
C VAL A 140 -13.63 -8.99 -2.77
N GLU A 141 -14.53 -8.45 -3.59
CA GLU A 141 -15.46 -9.26 -4.38
C GLU A 141 -14.93 -9.47 -5.81
N MET A 142 -14.49 -10.70 -6.08
CA MET A 142 -14.01 -11.14 -7.39
C MET A 142 -15.01 -12.11 -8.03
N ARG A 143 -15.23 -11.95 -9.33
CA ARG A 143 -15.97 -12.91 -10.16
C ARG A 143 -15.11 -13.31 -11.36
N LEU A 144 -15.14 -14.59 -11.70
CA LEU A 144 -14.39 -15.17 -12.82
C LEU A 144 -15.39 -15.69 -13.84
N VAL A 145 -15.25 -15.30 -15.10
CA VAL A 145 -16.08 -15.84 -16.19
C VAL A 145 -15.24 -16.75 -17.04
N SER A 146 -15.57 -18.05 -17.07
CA SER A 146 -14.90 -19.06 -17.89
C SER A 146 -13.36 -18.95 -17.87
N PRO A 147 -12.69 -19.05 -16.69
CA PRO A 147 -11.23 -18.99 -16.59
C PRO A 147 -10.60 -20.13 -17.40
N ARG A 148 -9.63 -19.79 -18.27
CA ARG A 148 -9.10 -20.72 -19.28
C ARG A 148 -8.49 -21.98 -18.68
N ASP A 149 -7.69 -21.81 -17.63
CA ASP A 149 -7.00 -22.91 -16.94
C ASP A 149 -7.85 -23.48 -15.78
N GLY A 150 -9.15 -23.17 -15.74
CA GLY A 150 -10.07 -23.59 -14.68
C GLY A 150 -9.88 -22.86 -13.35
N TRP A 151 -10.76 -23.19 -12.40
CA TRP A 151 -10.74 -22.65 -11.04
C TRP A 151 -11.23 -23.70 -10.03
N PRO A 152 -10.62 -23.84 -8.84
CA PRO A 152 -9.46 -23.10 -8.32
C PRO A 152 -8.15 -23.44 -9.05
N ASN A 153 -7.22 -22.48 -9.11
CA ASN A 153 -5.92 -22.65 -9.76
C ASN A 153 -4.77 -22.50 -8.74
N PRO A 154 -3.86 -23.49 -8.61
CA PRO A 154 -2.80 -23.48 -7.59
C PRO A 154 -1.76 -22.36 -7.80
N GLN A 155 -1.64 -21.82 -9.02
CA GLN A 155 -0.71 -20.71 -9.30
C GLN A 155 -1.24 -19.36 -8.80
N ALA A 156 -2.54 -19.24 -8.51
CA ALA A 156 -3.14 -17.98 -8.05
C ALA A 156 -2.74 -17.64 -6.61
N GLY A 157 -2.64 -18.63 -5.72
CA GLY A 157 -2.32 -18.43 -4.30
C GLY A 157 -0.96 -17.75 -4.08
N PRO A 158 0.16 -18.32 -4.55
CA PRO A 158 1.48 -17.71 -4.43
C PRO A 158 1.55 -16.29 -5.03
N ALA A 159 0.86 -16.08 -6.17
CA ALA A 159 0.82 -14.79 -6.85
C ALA A 159 -0.02 -13.72 -6.10
N ALA A 160 -1.01 -14.13 -5.30
CA ALA A 160 -1.82 -13.25 -4.49
C ALA A 160 -1.11 -12.71 -3.24
N SER A 161 -0.05 -13.40 -2.77
CA SER A 161 0.83 -12.95 -1.68
C SER A 161 0.05 -12.40 -0.46
N GLY A 162 -0.82 -13.24 0.10
CA GLY A 162 -1.63 -12.90 1.29
C GLY A 162 -3.01 -12.32 0.99
N ALA A 163 -3.39 -12.15 -0.28
CA ALA A 163 -4.75 -11.80 -0.68
C ALA A 163 -5.69 -13.01 -0.83
N ASP A 164 -5.49 -14.04 -0.01
CA ASP A 164 -6.21 -15.32 -0.06
C ASP A 164 -7.72 -15.12 0.13
N VAL A 165 -8.13 -14.17 0.98
CA VAL A 165 -9.54 -13.83 1.24
C VAL A 165 -10.32 -13.47 -0.03
N VAL A 166 -9.66 -12.86 -1.03
CA VAL A 166 -10.31 -12.49 -2.30
C VAL A 166 -10.49 -13.73 -3.17
N LEU A 167 -9.48 -14.62 -3.21
CA LEU A 167 -9.52 -15.86 -3.99
C LEU A 167 -10.52 -16.86 -3.41
N GLU A 168 -10.56 -17.01 -2.08
CA GLU A 168 -11.49 -17.91 -1.38
C GLU A 168 -12.96 -17.51 -1.61
N LYS A 169 -13.23 -16.21 -1.73
CA LYS A 169 -14.57 -15.66 -2.00
C LYS A 169 -14.88 -15.53 -3.49
N ALA A 170 -13.93 -15.83 -4.38
CA ALA A 170 -14.11 -15.68 -5.81
C ALA A 170 -15.21 -16.63 -6.32
N ARG A 171 -16.16 -16.08 -7.07
CA ARG A 171 -17.26 -16.85 -7.68
C ARG A 171 -17.01 -17.06 -9.17
N VAL A 172 -17.30 -18.26 -9.66
CA VAL A 172 -17.12 -18.62 -11.07
C VAL A 172 -18.47 -18.66 -11.77
N PHE A 173 -18.52 -18.10 -12.97
CA PHE A 173 -19.69 -18.04 -13.84
C PHE A 173 -19.32 -18.54 -15.24
N GLU A 174 -20.31 -19.08 -15.95
CA GLU A 174 -20.13 -19.49 -17.34
C GLU A 174 -20.14 -18.28 -18.28
N THR A 175 -21.08 -17.35 -18.07
CA THR A 175 -21.26 -16.17 -18.93
C THR A 175 -21.04 -14.85 -18.20
N VAL A 176 -20.73 -13.79 -18.95
CA VAL A 176 -20.62 -12.43 -18.42
C VAL A 176 -21.97 -11.93 -17.92
N ALA A 177 -23.07 -12.29 -18.59
CA ALA A 177 -24.42 -11.92 -18.18
C ALA A 177 -24.75 -12.44 -16.77
N ASP A 178 -24.44 -13.71 -16.48
CA ASP A 178 -24.66 -14.29 -15.15
C ASP A 178 -23.78 -13.61 -14.10
N ALA A 179 -22.54 -13.30 -14.47
CA ALA A 179 -21.58 -12.65 -13.57
C ALA A 179 -21.93 -11.20 -13.23
N VAL A 180 -22.86 -10.56 -13.93
CA VAL A 180 -23.29 -9.17 -13.66
C VAL A 180 -24.81 -9.03 -13.44
N ALA A 181 -25.53 -10.15 -13.30
CA ALA A 181 -27.00 -10.15 -13.26
C ALA A 181 -27.60 -9.30 -12.12
N ASP A 182 -26.88 -9.13 -11.02
CA ASP A 182 -27.26 -8.34 -9.85
C ASP A 182 -26.64 -6.93 -9.84
N CYS A 183 -25.99 -6.50 -10.93
CA CYS A 183 -25.35 -5.20 -11.06
C CYS A 183 -26.17 -4.23 -11.91
N SER A 184 -26.56 -3.10 -11.30
CA SER A 184 -27.26 -2.01 -11.98
C SER A 184 -26.34 -1.22 -12.91
N HIS A 185 -25.04 -1.22 -12.62
CA HIS A 185 -24.03 -0.52 -13.40
C HIS A 185 -22.93 -1.48 -13.84
N VAL A 186 -22.68 -1.56 -15.14
CA VAL A 186 -21.64 -2.43 -15.70
C VAL A 186 -20.68 -1.60 -16.53
N PHE A 187 -19.39 -1.72 -16.23
CA PHE A 187 -18.30 -0.99 -16.85
C PHE A 187 -17.40 -1.97 -17.61
N ALA A 188 -17.03 -1.67 -18.85
CA ALA A 188 -16.11 -2.48 -19.64
C ALA A 188 -14.76 -1.79 -19.81
N THR A 189 -13.67 -2.43 -19.38
CA THR A 189 -12.32 -1.88 -19.61
C THR A 189 -11.80 -2.23 -21.00
N THR A 190 -11.45 -1.21 -21.78
CA THR A 190 -10.80 -1.39 -23.09
C THR A 190 -10.00 -0.15 -23.46
N VAL A 191 -8.88 -0.38 -24.15
CA VAL A 191 -8.06 0.67 -24.76
C VAL A 191 -8.33 0.79 -26.26
N ARG A 192 -9.12 -0.13 -26.83
CA ARG A 192 -9.47 -0.18 -28.25
C ARG A 192 -10.87 0.36 -28.48
N LYS A 193 -11.05 1.13 -29.56
CA LYS A 193 -12.37 1.47 -30.11
C LYS A 193 -13.00 0.21 -30.70
N ARG A 194 -13.90 -0.44 -29.97
CA ARG A 194 -14.52 -1.73 -30.35
C ARG A 194 -15.70 -1.61 -31.32
N GLY A 195 -15.82 -0.48 -32.04
CA GLY A 195 -16.95 -0.24 -32.95
C GLY A 195 -18.32 -0.09 -32.28
N VAL A 196 -18.35 -0.04 -30.94
CA VAL A 196 -19.57 0.15 -30.15
C VAL A 196 -19.63 1.60 -29.66
N THR A 197 -20.76 2.27 -29.90
CA THR A 197 -20.99 3.67 -29.46
C THR A 197 -21.52 3.68 -28.04
N LYS A 198 -20.64 3.90 -27.06
CA LYS A 198 -20.97 4.00 -25.63
C LYS A 198 -20.25 5.17 -24.98
N PRO A 199 -20.76 5.71 -23.86
CA PRO A 199 -20.01 6.67 -23.05
C PRO A 199 -18.64 6.08 -22.69
N VAL A 200 -17.59 6.86 -22.89
CA VAL A 200 -16.22 6.50 -22.54
C VAL A 200 -15.77 7.41 -21.42
N VAL A 201 -15.31 6.83 -20.32
CA VAL A 201 -14.82 7.55 -19.14
C VAL A 201 -13.44 7.05 -18.74
N THR A 202 -12.73 7.87 -18.00
CA THR A 202 -11.48 7.51 -17.33
C THR A 202 -11.75 6.66 -16.06
N PRO A 203 -10.74 5.97 -15.51
CA PRO A 203 -10.91 5.24 -14.25
C PRO A 203 -11.33 6.14 -13.08
N GLU A 204 -10.87 7.40 -13.04
CA GLU A 204 -11.26 8.38 -12.03
C GLU A 204 -12.77 8.72 -12.12
N GLU A 205 -13.25 8.99 -13.32
CA GLU A 205 -14.66 9.28 -13.57
C GLU A 205 -15.56 8.06 -13.29
N ALA A 206 -15.11 6.86 -13.66
CA ALA A 206 -15.80 5.61 -13.32
C ALA A 206 -15.90 5.42 -11.80
N ALA A 207 -14.80 5.65 -11.07
CA ALA A 207 -14.78 5.57 -9.63
C ALA A 207 -15.73 6.58 -8.96
N ARG A 208 -15.81 7.80 -9.50
CA ARG A 208 -16.76 8.82 -9.05
C ARG A 208 -18.21 8.37 -9.28
N ALA A 209 -18.53 7.89 -10.48
CA ALA A 209 -19.87 7.39 -10.82
C ALA A 209 -20.29 6.20 -9.95
N ILE A 210 -19.40 5.24 -9.71
CA ILE A 210 -19.66 4.08 -8.86
C ILE A 210 -20.00 4.50 -7.42
N ARG A 211 -19.39 5.56 -6.91
CA ARG A 211 -19.67 6.07 -5.55
C ARG A 211 -20.95 6.90 -5.48
N SER A 212 -21.29 7.64 -6.55
CA SER A 212 -22.46 8.51 -6.57
C SER A 212 -23.76 7.78 -6.88
N ASP A 213 -23.70 6.79 -7.75
CA ASP A 213 -24.89 6.17 -8.33
C ASP A 213 -25.37 5.02 -7.45
N ALA A 214 -26.67 4.97 -7.17
CA ALA A 214 -27.26 3.89 -6.39
C ALA A 214 -27.23 2.55 -7.16
N GLY A 215 -27.07 1.46 -6.44
CA GLY A 215 -27.05 0.09 -6.98
C GLY A 215 -25.65 -0.52 -7.05
N ARG A 216 -25.58 -1.82 -7.35
CA ARG A 216 -24.28 -2.53 -7.43
C ARG A 216 -23.60 -2.23 -8.76
N ALA A 217 -22.28 -2.04 -8.72
CA ALA A 217 -21.46 -1.86 -9.90
C ALA A 217 -20.57 -3.09 -10.15
N ALA A 218 -20.36 -3.43 -11.42
CA ALA A 218 -19.37 -4.40 -11.87
C ALA A 218 -18.41 -3.78 -12.89
N ILE A 219 -17.13 -4.13 -12.80
CA ILE A 219 -16.10 -3.70 -13.75
C ILE A 219 -15.51 -4.94 -14.42
N LEU A 220 -15.68 -5.04 -15.74
CA LEU A 220 -15.23 -6.12 -16.59
C LEU A 220 -13.79 -5.88 -17.06
N PHE A 221 -12.96 -6.90 -16.92
CA PHE A 221 -11.60 -6.95 -17.44
C PHE A 221 -11.43 -8.15 -18.35
N GLY A 222 -10.98 -7.92 -19.59
CA GLY A 222 -10.80 -8.99 -20.57
C GLY A 222 -9.47 -9.73 -20.44
N PRO A 223 -9.28 -10.78 -21.26
CA PRO A 223 -8.04 -11.54 -21.32
C PRO A 223 -6.84 -10.69 -21.74
N GLU A 224 -5.66 -11.07 -21.28
CA GLU A 224 -4.40 -10.31 -21.35
C GLU A 224 -3.99 -9.90 -22.76
N ARG A 225 -4.25 -10.76 -23.76
CA ARG A 225 -3.84 -10.50 -25.15
C ARG A 225 -4.94 -9.88 -26.00
N SER A 226 -6.16 -10.38 -25.81
CA SER A 226 -7.28 -10.07 -26.71
C SER A 226 -8.15 -8.95 -26.18
N GLY A 227 -8.14 -8.65 -24.88
CA GLY A 227 -9.12 -7.79 -24.21
C GLY A 227 -10.55 -8.32 -24.33
N LEU A 228 -11.52 -7.55 -23.85
CA LEU A 228 -12.94 -7.90 -23.93
C LEU A 228 -13.40 -8.08 -25.38
N GLU A 229 -14.28 -9.05 -25.61
CA GLU A 229 -14.98 -9.23 -26.88
C GLU A 229 -16.04 -8.14 -27.06
N THR A 230 -16.46 -7.94 -28.31
CA THR A 230 -17.48 -6.94 -28.63
C THR A 230 -18.78 -7.19 -27.86
N ASP A 231 -19.16 -8.46 -27.68
CA ASP A 231 -20.37 -8.86 -26.95
C ASP A 231 -20.25 -8.59 -25.44
N ASP A 232 -19.07 -8.79 -24.84
CA ASP A 232 -18.85 -8.40 -23.43
C ASP A 232 -18.96 -6.87 -23.26
N VAL A 233 -18.39 -6.11 -24.20
CA VAL A 233 -18.51 -4.63 -24.21
C VAL A 233 -19.95 -4.21 -24.47
N ALA A 234 -20.72 -4.97 -25.25
CA ALA A 234 -22.13 -4.72 -25.54
C ALA A 234 -23.03 -4.88 -24.29
N LEU A 235 -22.65 -5.70 -23.31
CA LEU A 235 -23.34 -5.81 -22.02
C LEU A 235 -23.11 -4.61 -21.10
N ALA A 236 -21.94 -3.98 -21.14
CA ALA A 236 -21.59 -2.86 -20.25
C ALA A 236 -22.30 -1.55 -20.64
N ARG A 237 -22.76 -0.74 -19.69
CA ARG A 237 -23.34 0.58 -20.00
C ARG A 237 -22.26 1.59 -20.42
N THR A 238 -21.09 1.49 -19.82
CA THR A 238 -20.02 2.49 -19.91
C THR A 238 -18.69 1.82 -20.20
N ILE A 239 -17.87 2.43 -21.06
CA ILE A 239 -16.50 2.00 -21.33
C ILE A 239 -15.54 2.76 -20.41
N VAL A 240 -14.61 2.05 -19.80
CA VAL A 240 -13.51 2.63 -19.02
C VAL A 240 -12.23 2.49 -19.83
N THR A 241 -11.64 3.63 -20.19
CA THR A 241 -10.37 3.70 -20.92
C THR A 241 -9.32 4.33 -20.02
N VAL A 242 -8.28 3.56 -19.70
CA VAL A 242 -7.10 4.09 -18.99
C VAL A 242 -6.29 4.94 -19.98
N PRO A 243 -5.98 6.22 -19.66
CA PRO A 243 -5.13 7.05 -20.51
C PRO A 243 -3.68 6.53 -20.47
N ILE A 244 -3.27 5.82 -21.53
CA ILE A 244 -1.93 5.27 -21.70
C ILE A 244 -1.34 5.72 -23.04
N ASN A 245 -0.04 5.45 -23.25
CA ASN A 245 0.62 5.76 -24.52
C ASN A 245 -0.13 5.11 -25.70
N PRO A 246 -0.67 5.89 -26.66
CA PRO A 246 -1.37 5.35 -27.82
C PRO A 246 -0.51 4.42 -28.69
N GLU A 247 0.81 4.59 -28.67
CA GLU A 247 1.76 3.75 -29.42
C GLU A 247 2.00 2.39 -28.73
N PHE A 248 1.69 2.27 -27.45
CA PHE A 248 1.85 1.04 -26.67
C PHE A 248 0.68 0.82 -25.70
N GLY A 249 -0.50 0.57 -26.29
CA GLY A 249 -1.73 0.36 -25.56
C GLY A 249 -1.90 -1.06 -24.98
N SER A 250 -0.91 -1.58 -24.26
CA SER A 250 -0.96 -2.95 -23.70
C SER A 250 -0.64 -2.94 -22.22
N LEU A 251 -1.67 -3.05 -21.37
CA LEU A 251 -1.53 -3.21 -19.92
C LEU A 251 -1.71 -4.69 -19.56
N ASN A 252 -0.89 -5.18 -18.63
CA ASN A 252 -1.16 -6.47 -18.00
C ASN A 252 -2.51 -6.42 -17.24
N LEU A 253 -3.22 -7.54 -17.16
CA LEU A 253 -4.53 -7.63 -16.48
C LEU A 253 -4.49 -7.06 -15.05
N ALA A 254 -3.50 -7.47 -14.25
CA ALA A 254 -3.37 -6.99 -12.88
C ALA A 254 -3.01 -5.50 -12.82
N GLN A 255 -2.31 -4.96 -13.83
CA GLN A 255 -2.04 -3.52 -13.95
C GLN A 255 -3.30 -2.73 -14.34
N ALA A 256 -4.20 -3.30 -15.14
CA ALA A 256 -5.48 -2.64 -15.39
C ALA A 256 -6.34 -2.62 -14.11
N VAL A 257 -6.39 -3.74 -13.39
CA VAL A 257 -7.11 -3.87 -12.12
C VAL A 257 -6.55 -2.90 -11.07
N ILE A 258 -5.22 -2.81 -10.92
CA ILE A 258 -4.59 -1.97 -9.90
C ILE A 258 -4.89 -0.48 -10.12
N LEU A 259 -4.92 0.00 -11.37
CA LEU A 259 -5.21 1.40 -11.68
C LEU A 259 -6.66 1.76 -11.36
N VAL A 260 -7.61 0.89 -11.73
CA VAL A 260 -9.02 1.08 -11.42
C VAL A 260 -9.28 1.01 -9.92
N ALA A 261 -8.67 0.03 -9.25
CA ALA A 261 -8.79 -0.14 -7.81
C ALA A 261 -8.23 1.06 -7.05
N TYR A 262 -7.08 1.60 -7.48
CA TYR A 262 -6.48 2.81 -6.93
C TYR A 262 -7.38 4.04 -7.09
N GLU A 263 -7.95 4.29 -8.27
CA GLU A 263 -8.87 5.42 -8.46
C GLU A 263 -10.16 5.28 -7.64
N TRP A 264 -10.65 4.05 -7.46
CA TRP A 264 -11.74 3.77 -6.52
C TRP A 264 -11.34 4.07 -5.07
N SER A 265 -10.11 3.74 -4.69
CA SER A 265 -9.61 3.87 -3.32
C SER A 265 -9.46 5.33 -2.87
N LYS A 266 -9.23 6.28 -3.78
CA LYS A 266 -9.06 7.71 -3.44
C LYS A 266 -10.29 8.34 -2.76
N GLY A 267 -11.46 7.74 -2.93
CA GLY A 267 -12.70 8.16 -2.26
C GLY A 267 -13.13 7.21 -1.14
N ALA A 268 -12.32 6.21 -0.78
CA ALA A 268 -12.57 5.29 0.31
C ALA A 268 -11.74 5.69 1.54
N ASP A 269 -12.26 5.43 2.74
CA ASP A 269 -11.55 5.60 4.01
C ASP A 269 -10.48 4.49 4.18
N LEU A 270 -9.47 4.48 3.31
CA LEU A 270 -8.25 3.70 3.53
C LEU A 270 -7.30 4.52 4.40
N ALA A 271 -6.58 3.85 5.31
CA ALA A 271 -5.63 4.50 6.19
C ALA A 271 -4.56 5.26 5.36
N SER A 272 -4.69 6.59 5.32
CA SER A 272 -3.67 7.50 4.82
C SER A 272 -2.48 7.51 5.78
N PRO A 273 -1.27 7.90 5.31
CA PRO A 273 -0.16 8.15 6.22
C PRO A 273 -0.61 9.08 7.35
N PRO A 274 -0.13 8.88 8.59
CA PRO A 274 -0.57 9.68 9.72
C PRO A 274 -0.36 11.15 9.38
N GLU A 275 -1.45 11.91 9.31
CA GLU A 275 -1.38 13.35 9.22
C GLU A 275 -0.78 13.82 10.54
N THR A 276 0.46 14.29 10.50
CA THR A 276 1.02 15.02 11.63
C THR A 276 0.30 16.36 11.66
N GLU A 277 -0.53 16.59 12.68
CA GLU A 277 -1.07 17.92 12.94
C GLU A 277 0.10 18.88 13.15
N LEU A 278 0.26 19.80 12.20
CA LEU A 278 1.19 20.91 12.34
C LEU A 278 0.44 22.05 13.04
N ASP A 279 1.10 22.65 14.04
CA ASP A 279 0.56 23.86 14.67
C ASP A 279 0.31 24.95 13.62
N PRO A 280 -0.77 25.73 13.75
CA PRO A 280 -1.04 26.81 12.82
C PRO A 280 0.05 27.89 12.88
N PRO A 281 0.23 28.67 11.79
CA PRO A 281 1.13 29.80 11.81
C PRO A 281 0.85 30.75 12.96
N ALA A 282 1.92 31.33 13.52
CA ALA A 282 1.87 32.38 14.51
C ALA A 282 1.06 33.58 14.00
N SER A 283 0.56 34.39 14.92
CA SER A 283 -0.07 35.65 14.54
C SER A 283 0.91 36.55 13.77
N GLN A 284 0.38 37.37 12.86
CA GLN A 284 1.21 38.34 12.12
C GLN A 284 1.93 39.31 13.08
N GLU A 285 1.34 39.61 14.24
CA GLU A 285 1.95 40.43 15.28
C GLU A 285 3.21 39.79 15.87
N GLU A 286 3.17 38.50 16.21
CA GLU A 286 4.33 37.76 16.72
C GLU A 286 5.46 37.73 15.67
N LEU A 287 5.10 37.48 14.41
CA LEU A 287 6.04 37.43 13.30
C LEU A 287 6.68 38.80 13.01
N GLU A 288 5.89 39.88 12.95
CA GLU A 288 6.42 41.23 12.78
C GLU A 288 7.29 41.65 13.97
N GLY A 289 6.94 41.23 15.20
CA GLY A 289 7.78 41.44 16.38
C GLY A 289 9.16 40.79 16.26
N MET A 290 9.22 39.58 15.70
CA MET A 290 10.50 38.90 15.40
C MET A 290 11.27 39.58 14.26
N ILE A 291 10.57 39.97 13.18
CA ILE A 291 11.19 40.66 12.04
C ILE A 291 11.78 42.00 12.49
N ALA A 292 11.04 42.79 13.27
CA ALA A 292 11.50 44.06 13.81
C ALA A 292 12.73 43.90 14.73
N GLN A 293 12.77 42.83 15.53
CA GLN A 293 13.93 42.50 16.35
C GLN A 293 15.18 42.22 15.50
N LEU A 294 15.06 41.36 14.49
CA LEU A 294 16.18 41.06 13.57
C LEU A 294 16.60 42.31 12.81
N ASP A 295 15.64 43.09 12.33
CA ASP A 295 15.86 44.31 11.58
C ASP A 295 16.69 45.33 12.38
N GLY A 296 16.33 45.58 13.64
CA GLY A 296 17.12 46.45 14.52
C GLY A 296 18.55 45.96 14.77
N MET A 297 18.75 44.64 14.86
CA MET A 297 20.09 44.05 14.98
C MET A 297 20.92 44.24 13.70
N LEU A 298 20.31 44.03 12.54
CA LEU A 298 20.97 44.19 11.24
C LEU A 298 21.29 45.65 10.92
N GLU A 299 20.43 46.58 11.34
CA GLU A 299 20.68 48.03 11.26
C GLU A 299 21.91 48.42 12.08
N ALA A 300 21.99 47.99 13.35
CA ALA A 300 23.15 48.24 14.20
C ALA A 300 24.44 47.60 13.64
N GLY A 301 24.32 46.49 12.92
CA GLY A 301 25.43 45.82 12.23
C GLY A 301 25.81 46.41 10.87
N GLY A 302 25.12 47.46 10.39
CA GLY A 302 25.40 48.11 9.11
C GLY A 302 25.01 47.29 7.87
N TYR A 303 24.18 46.24 8.02
CA TYR A 303 23.81 45.34 6.92
C TYR A 303 23.04 46.03 5.79
N PHE A 304 22.34 47.12 6.09
CA PHE A 304 21.49 47.84 5.13
C PHE A 304 22.22 48.94 4.33
N PHE A 305 23.55 48.98 4.35
CA PHE A 305 24.35 49.89 3.52
C PHE A 305 24.60 49.31 2.11
N PRO A 306 24.47 50.08 1.01
CA PRO A 306 24.12 51.51 0.93
C PRO A 306 22.62 51.79 1.15
N PRO A 307 22.25 52.98 1.67
CA PRO A 307 20.89 53.29 2.12
C PRO A 307 19.82 53.18 1.01
N ASP A 308 20.19 53.45 -0.23
CA ASP A 308 19.27 53.39 -1.38
C ASP A 308 18.72 51.96 -1.62
N ARG A 309 19.45 50.93 -1.18
CA ARG A 309 19.05 49.52 -1.30
C ARG A 309 18.31 49.00 -0.06
N ALA A 310 18.38 49.69 1.07
CA ALA A 310 17.78 49.25 2.34
C ALA A 310 16.29 48.88 2.20
N PRO A 311 15.42 49.65 1.52
CA PRO A 311 14.00 49.30 1.38
C PRO A 311 13.77 48.01 0.60
N ALA A 312 14.62 47.70 -0.39
CA ALA A 312 14.52 46.47 -1.17
C ALA A 312 15.01 45.27 -0.35
N THR A 313 16.14 45.40 0.33
CA THR A 313 16.71 44.34 1.19
C THR A 313 15.76 43.96 2.32
N ARG A 314 15.13 44.94 2.99
CA ARG A 314 14.13 44.70 4.05
C ARG A 314 12.90 43.95 3.53
N ARG A 315 12.41 44.28 2.33
CA ARG A 315 11.34 43.54 1.66
C ARG A 315 11.74 42.09 1.39
N THR A 316 12.94 41.86 0.87
CA THR A 316 13.46 40.51 0.61
C THR A 316 13.57 39.68 1.90
N LEU A 317 14.11 40.26 2.98
CA LEU A 317 14.19 39.61 4.29
C LEU A 317 12.81 39.27 4.85
N ARG A 318 11.85 40.20 4.76
CA ARG A 318 10.46 39.95 5.18
C ARG A 318 9.86 38.78 4.40
N THR A 319 10.03 38.73 3.08
CA THR A 319 9.54 37.60 2.25
C THR A 319 10.19 36.27 2.67
N LEU A 320 11.50 36.27 2.93
CA LEU A 320 12.23 35.09 3.38
C LEU A 320 11.68 34.58 4.71
N LEU A 321 11.35 35.48 5.63
CA LEU A 321 10.88 35.14 6.98
C LEU A 321 9.38 34.84 7.05
N THR A 322 8.57 35.32 6.11
CA THR A 322 7.13 35.03 6.05
C THR A 322 6.82 33.72 5.31
N LYS A 323 7.63 33.33 4.32
CA LYS A 323 7.43 32.11 3.52
C LYS A 323 7.31 30.79 4.31
N PRO A 324 8.05 30.55 5.42
CA PRO A 324 8.01 29.26 6.11
C PRO A 324 6.70 28.98 6.88
N GLY A 325 5.89 30.00 7.21
CA GLY A 325 4.65 29.79 7.96
C GLY A 325 4.85 29.37 9.42
N TRP A 326 5.86 29.92 10.09
CA TRP A 326 6.27 29.61 11.47
C TRP A 326 5.10 29.58 12.45
N ASN A 327 5.04 28.56 13.31
CA ASN A 327 4.13 28.57 14.46
C ASN A 327 4.66 29.44 15.61
N SER A 328 3.82 29.74 16.61
CA SER A 328 4.19 30.63 17.72
C SER A 328 5.38 30.11 18.55
N GLN A 329 5.59 28.80 18.62
CA GLN A 329 6.73 28.20 19.32
C GLN A 329 8.04 28.42 18.55
N GLU A 330 8.01 28.28 17.23
CA GLU A 330 9.16 28.51 16.35
C GLU A 330 9.55 29.99 16.34
N VAL A 331 8.58 30.91 16.26
CA VAL A 331 8.82 32.35 16.38
C VAL A 331 9.47 32.69 17.72
N ARG A 332 8.94 32.17 18.84
CA ARG A 332 9.54 32.37 20.17
C ARG A 332 10.97 31.83 20.25
N THR A 333 11.22 30.67 19.65
CA THR A 333 12.54 30.05 19.59
C THR A 333 13.53 30.94 18.83
N LEU A 334 13.15 31.42 17.64
CA LEU A 334 14.02 32.29 16.84
C LEU A 334 14.26 33.64 17.55
N ARG A 335 13.25 34.24 18.18
CA ARG A 335 13.44 35.45 19.00
C ARG A 335 14.43 35.21 20.16
N GLY A 336 14.43 34.03 20.76
CA GLY A 336 15.43 33.61 21.76
C GLY A 336 16.84 33.54 21.19
N VAL A 337 17.00 32.97 19.99
CA VAL A 337 18.29 32.95 19.25
C VAL A 337 18.78 34.36 18.97
N LEU A 338 17.92 35.23 18.43
CA LEU A 338 18.24 36.64 18.15
C LEU A 338 18.68 37.39 19.41
N SER A 339 17.96 37.19 20.52
CA SER A 339 18.31 37.81 21.81
C SER A 339 19.68 37.37 22.33
N THR A 340 20.04 36.11 22.09
CA THR A 340 21.35 35.56 22.48
C THR A 340 22.47 36.13 21.61
N LEU A 341 22.25 36.25 20.30
CA LEU A 341 23.22 36.85 19.37
C LEU A 341 23.44 38.34 19.66
N ALA A 342 22.40 39.06 20.09
CA ALA A 342 22.50 40.49 20.45
C ALA A 342 23.28 40.74 21.74
N ARG A 343 23.42 39.75 22.64
CA ARG A 343 24.15 39.86 23.91
C ARG A 343 25.07 38.66 24.09
N PRO A 344 26.28 38.68 23.50
CA PRO A 344 27.25 37.61 23.68
C PRO A 344 27.54 37.45 25.18
N ARG A 345 27.24 36.28 25.76
CA ARG A 345 27.66 35.97 27.14
C ARG A 345 29.18 36.06 27.19
N GLN A 346 29.71 36.97 28.01
CA GLN A 346 31.10 36.88 28.45
C GLN A 346 31.25 35.55 29.20
N ARG A 347 32.10 34.67 28.68
CA ARG A 347 32.44 33.39 29.30
C ARG A 347 33.51 33.58 30.35
#